data_AF-A0A8B6YA62-F1
#
_entry.id   AF-A0A8B6YA62-F1
#
_cell.length_a   1.000
_cell.length_b   1.000
_cell.length_c   1.000
_cell.angle_alpha   90.00
_cell.angle_beta   90.00
_cell.angle_gamma   90.00
#
_symmetry.space_group_name_H-M   'P 1'
#
loop_
_entity.id
_entity.type
_entity.pdbx_description
1 polymer ?
#
loop_
_entity_poly.entity_id
_entity_poly.type
_entity_poly.pdbx_seq_one_letter_code
_entity_poly.pdbx_strand_id
1 'polypeptide(L)'
;MEKSNNVTVFIVLGLSKDKNIEILCFVLFLFCYLAIWVGNLLIMTAITCSRLVEQPMYFFLNYLSLSDLCYTSTVTPKLITDLLAERKTISYSSCMTQPFILHFLGGIEIFVLTGMAYDRYAAVCRPLHYTVTMSRQRCNAIILACCTGGFMHSASQFLLTIFLPFCGPNEVDRYFCNVYPLLKLACSNIYIVGLLVVANSGLIALVTFVVLLMSYFFILHSNRAYSMESRSKALSTCSSHITVVVLFFAPALFIYIRPATTFPEDKMFALFYTIIAPMFNPLIFMLRNVEMKDALRKIWCHHMLPEGKLFIPWFRETMTVKETPSHHLLDSLLREKSGQTGRIFSLCFWVSTLVLHQQIERCSYSYSRPSDSH
;
A
#
# COMPACT_ATOMS: atom_id res chain seq x y z
N MET A 1 -18.57 40.83 6.03
CA MET A 1 -17.50 40.41 6.97
C MET A 1 -18.04 39.26 7.79
N GLU A 2 -17.79 38.02 7.36
CA GLU A 2 -18.07 36.85 8.20
C GLU A 2 -17.04 36.79 9.33
N LYS A 3 -17.49 36.47 10.55
CA LYS A 3 -16.63 36.28 11.72
C LYS A 3 -15.63 35.15 11.42
N SER A 4 -14.36 35.49 11.25
CA SER A 4 -13.26 34.54 11.34
C SER A 4 -13.16 34.06 12.78
N ASN A 5 -13.84 32.96 13.11
CA ASN A 5 -13.53 32.22 14.31
C ASN A 5 -12.19 31.52 14.08
N ASN A 6 -11.12 31.97 14.75
CA ASN A 6 -9.83 31.28 14.68
C ASN A 6 -9.97 29.88 15.30
N VAL A 7 -10.13 28.87 14.44
CA VAL A 7 -10.23 27.47 14.84
C VAL A 7 -8.88 26.98 15.34
N THR A 8 -8.77 26.73 16.64
CA THR A 8 -7.54 26.24 17.29
C THR A 8 -7.49 24.72 17.41
N VAL A 9 -8.66 24.07 17.44
CA VAL A 9 -8.84 22.63 17.68
C VAL A 9 -9.92 22.07 16.76
N PHE A 10 -9.66 20.89 16.20
CA PHE A 10 -10.65 20.08 15.48
C PHE A 10 -11.06 18.85 16.30
N ILE A 11 -12.33 18.45 16.17
CA ILE A 11 -12.93 17.26 16.76
C ILE A 11 -13.06 16.22 15.66
N VAL A 12 -12.47 15.05 15.86
CA VAL A 12 -12.40 13.96 14.88
C VAL A 12 -13.49 12.95 15.27
N LEU A 13 -14.50 12.73 14.42
CA LEU A 13 -15.66 11.89 14.79
C LEU A 13 -15.30 10.41 15.00
N GLY A 14 -14.15 9.95 14.49
CA GLY A 14 -13.71 8.57 14.64
C GLY A 14 -14.49 7.59 13.75
N LEU A 15 -14.43 6.30 14.11
CA LEU A 15 -14.94 5.19 13.29
C LEU A 15 -16.35 4.74 13.67
N SER A 16 -16.71 4.76 14.95
CA SER A 16 -18.02 4.33 15.45
C SER A 16 -18.45 5.15 16.66
N LYS A 17 -19.76 5.15 16.95
CA LYS A 17 -20.32 5.72 18.19
C LYS A 17 -20.50 4.65 19.29
N ASP A 18 -20.38 3.37 18.94
CA ASP A 18 -20.52 2.26 19.87
C ASP A 18 -19.15 1.92 20.51
N LYS A 19 -19.06 2.07 21.83
CA LYS A 19 -17.85 1.80 22.61
C LYS A 19 -17.33 0.36 22.45
N ASN A 20 -18.22 -0.63 22.30
CA ASN A 20 -17.78 -2.02 22.11
C ASN A 20 -17.08 -2.21 20.77
N ILE A 21 -17.57 -1.53 19.72
CA ILE A 21 -16.94 -1.53 18.40
C ILE A 21 -15.60 -0.79 18.45
N GLU A 22 -15.50 0.32 19.18
CA GLU A 22 -14.23 1.06 19.31
C GLU A 22 -13.15 0.25 20.02
N ILE A 23 -13.50 -0.50 21.07
CA ILE A 23 -12.56 -1.41 21.76
C ILE A 23 -12.08 -2.53 20.82
N LEU A 24 -12.99 -3.13 20.05
CA LEU A 24 -12.62 -4.14 19.06
C LEU A 24 -11.68 -3.56 17.99
N CYS A 25 -12.01 -2.37 17.48
CA CYS A 25 -11.16 -1.63 16.55
C CYS A 25 -9.79 -1.30 17.14
N PHE A 26 -9.70 -0.92 18.41
CA PHE A 26 -8.45 -0.64 19.10
C PHE A 26 -7.52 -1.86 19.06
N VAL A 27 -8.02 -3.03 19.47
CA VAL A 27 -7.25 -4.28 19.47
C VAL A 27 -6.80 -4.63 18.05
N LEU A 28 -7.70 -4.52 17.07
CA LEU A 28 -7.41 -4.85 15.67
C LEU A 28 -6.35 -3.91 15.07
N PHE A 29 -6.49 -2.59 15.22
CA PHE A 29 -5.52 -1.64 14.65
C PHE A 29 -4.18 -1.66 15.37
N LEU A 30 -4.16 -1.93 16.68
CA LEU A 30 -2.91 -2.16 17.41
C LEU A 30 -2.17 -3.38 16.85
N PHE A 31 -2.88 -4.49 16.62
CA PHE A 31 -2.30 -5.67 15.99
C PHE A 31 -1.77 -5.36 14.58
N CYS A 32 -2.57 -4.69 13.74
CA CYS A 32 -2.13 -4.29 12.40
C CYS A 32 -0.89 -3.39 12.44
N TYR A 33 -0.84 -2.42 13.35
CA TYR A 33 0.30 -1.51 13.52
C TYR A 33 1.59 -2.26 13.87
N LEU A 34 1.52 -3.16 14.85
CA LEU A 34 2.65 -4.00 15.24
C LEU A 34 3.09 -4.92 14.09
N ALA A 35 2.13 -5.53 13.37
CA ALA A 35 2.43 -6.39 12.23
C ALA A 35 3.13 -5.63 11.10
N ILE A 36 2.68 -4.41 10.77
CA ILE A 36 3.34 -3.52 9.80
C ILE A 36 4.76 -3.21 10.25
N TRP A 37 4.94 -2.83 11.51
CA TRP A 37 6.24 -2.47 12.07
C TRP A 37 7.23 -3.63 12.00
N VAL A 38 6.83 -4.78 12.54
CA VAL A 38 7.64 -5.99 12.53
C VAL A 38 7.94 -6.43 11.09
N GLY A 39 6.93 -6.45 10.21
CA GLY A 39 7.11 -6.87 8.82
C GLY A 39 8.10 -6.01 8.05
N ASN A 40 7.98 -4.68 8.13
CA ASN A 40 8.89 -3.77 7.43
C ASN A 40 10.30 -3.77 8.03
N LEU A 41 10.44 -3.86 9.35
CA LEU A 41 11.75 -4.00 10.00
C LEU A 41 12.44 -5.32 9.62
N LEU A 42 11.69 -6.42 9.52
CA LEU A 42 12.22 -7.70 9.04
C LEU A 42 12.71 -7.60 7.60
N ILE A 43 12.01 -6.88 6.72
CA ILE A 43 12.46 -6.65 5.35
C ILE A 43 13.75 -5.82 5.33
N MET A 44 13.80 -4.70 6.04
CA MET A 44 14.98 -3.83 6.08
C MET A 44 16.22 -4.57 6.63
N THR A 45 16.04 -5.33 7.71
CA THR A 45 17.10 -6.18 8.28
C THR A 45 17.52 -7.29 7.32
N ALA A 46 16.57 -7.95 6.64
CA ALA A 46 16.88 -8.96 5.63
C ALA A 46 17.74 -8.41 4.49
N ILE A 47 17.38 -7.24 3.98
CA ILE A 47 18.06 -6.58 2.87
C ILE A 47 19.48 -6.15 3.26
N THR A 48 19.63 -5.58 4.44
CA THR A 48 20.92 -5.06 4.94
C THR A 48 21.87 -6.20 5.34
N CYS A 49 21.39 -7.25 6.00
CA CYS A 49 22.22 -8.37 6.46
C CYS A 49 22.61 -9.35 5.34
N SER A 50 21.85 -9.44 4.24
CA SER A 50 22.07 -10.45 3.18
C SER A 50 22.73 -9.91 1.90
N ARG A 51 23.30 -8.69 1.93
CA ARG A 51 23.83 -7.96 0.76
C ARG A 51 22.84 -7.78 -0.41
N LEU A 52 21.55 -8.10 -0.22
CA LEU A 52 20.50 -7.93 -1.23
C LEU A 52 20.36 -6.46 -1.65
N VAL A 53 20.76 -5.52 -0.79
CA VAL A 53 20.80 -4.07 -1.05
C VAL A 53 21.60 -3.68 -2.31
N GLU A 54 22.49 -4.53 -2.80
CA GLU A 54 23.23 -4.31 -4.04
C GLU A 54 22.34 -4.42 -5.28
N GLN A 55 21.24 -5.15 -5.20
CA GLN A 55 20.28 -5.24 -6.31
C GLN A 55 19.29 -4.06 -6.26
N PRO A 56 19.03 -3.39 -7.41
CA PRO A 56 18.14 -2.24 -7.49
C PRO A 56 16.75 -2.48 -6.88
N MET A 57 16.12 -3.63 -7.17
CA MET A 57 14.79 -3.95 -6.63
C MET A 57 14.74 -3.90 -5.10
N TYR A 58 15.70 -4.51 -4.40
CA TYR A 58 15.72 -4.52 -2.94
C TYR A 58 16.18 -3.17 -2.36
N PHE A 59 17.01 -2.43 -3.09
CA PHE A 59 17.32 -1.05 -2.73
C PHE A 59 16.05 -0.20 -2.67
N PHE A 60 15.20 -0.23 -3.71
CA PHE A 60 13.92 0.46 -3.73
C PHE A 60 12.98 -0.06 -2.62
N LEU A 61 12.92 -1.37 -2.42
CA LEU A 61 12.08 -1.98 -1.38
C LEU A 61 12.46 -1.53 0.04
N ASN A 62 13.74 -1.26 0.30
CA ASN A 62 14.19 -0.74 1.60
C ASN A 62 13.65 0.68 1.85
N TYR A 63 13.64 1.55 0.84
CA TYR A 63 13.04 2.88 0.94
C TYR A 63 11.52 2.82 1.04
N LEU A 64 10.88 1.89 0.31
CA LEU A 64 9.44 1.66 0.42
C LEU A 64 9.07 1.23 1.84
N SER A 65 9.82 0.30 2.44
CA SER A 65 9.60 -0.17 3.81
C SER A 65 9.76 0.95 4.85
N LEU A 66 10.76 1.83 4.66
CA LEU A 66 10.96 3.01 5.52
C LEU A 66 9.81 4.01 5.37
N SER A 67 9.31 4.22 4.14
CA SER A 67 8.14 5.07 3.90
C SER A 67 6.90 4.52 4.59
N ASP A 68 6.62 3.21 4.43
CA ASP A 68 5.48 2.53 5.04
C ASP A 68 5.48 2.68 6.58
N LEU A 69 6.64 2.56 7.23
CA LEU A 69 6.79 2.78 8.67
C LEU A 69 6.45 4.22 9.09
N CYS A 70 6.97 5.21 8.35
CA CYS A 70 6.70 6.63 8.62
C CYS A 70 5.23 6.98 8.34
N TYR A 71 4.68 6.46 7.24
CA TYR A 71 3.32 6.73 6.78
C TYR A 71 2.32 6.22 7.82
N THR A 72 2.46 4.97 8.20
CA THR A 72 1.55 4.32 9.16
C THR A 72 1.67 4.93 10.55
N SER A 73 2.87 5.37 10.95
CA SER A 73 3.10 6.06 12.23
C SER A 73 2.54 7.49 12.27
N THR A 74 2.17 8.08 11.14
CA THR A 74 1.56 9.42 11.08
C THR A 74 0.07 9.40 11.44
N VAL A 75 -0.64 8.31 11.13
CA VAL A 75 -2.10 8.19 11.30
C VAL A 75 -2.48 7.19 12.38
N THR A 76 -1.85 6.02 12.39
CA THR A 76 -2.30 4.87 13.18
C THR A 76 -2.16 5.08 14.68
N PRO A 77 -1.05 5.65 15.21
CA PRO A 77 -0.94 5.91 16.65
C PRO A 77 -2.05 6.85 17.16
N LYS A 78 -2.33 7.92 16.41
CA LYS A 78 -3.40 8.86 16.76
C LYS A 78 -4.77 8.19 16.73
N LEU A 79 -5.05 7.41 15.69
CA LEU A 79 -6.27 6.60 15.59
C LEU A 79 -6.42 5.66 16.80
N ILE A 80 -5.38 4.92 17.16
CA ILE A 80 -5.39 3.98 18.29
C ILE A 80 -5.68 4.72 19.60
N THR A 81 -5.03 5.87 19.83
CA THR A 81 -5.29 6.68 21.03
C THR A 81 -6.71 7.26 21.05
N ASP A 82 -7.22 7.70 19.90
CA ASP A 82 -8.54 8.32 19.79
C ASP A 82 -9.67 7.28 20.02
N LEU A 83 -9.45 6.01 19.73
CA LEU A 83 -10.41 4.92 20.00
C LEU A 83 -10.65 4.67 21.49
N LEU A 84 -9.71 5.07 22.36
CA LEU A 84 -9.85 4.98 23.82
C LEU A 84 -10.22 6.32 24.47
N ALA A 85 -10.13 7.42 23.72
CA ALA A 85 -10.32 8.76 24.26
C ALA A 85 -11.80 9.16 24.30
N GLU A 86 -12.22 9.79 25.41
CA GLU A 86 -13.57 10.37 25.53
C GLU A 86 -13.74 11.60 24.64
N ARG A 87 -12.66 12.36 24.40
CA ARG A 87 -12.62 13.50 23.48
C ARG A 87 -11.53 13.29 22.44
N LYS A 88 -11.95 13.17 21.19
CA LYS A 88 -11.10 12.95 20.03
C LYS A 88 -10.74 14.29 19.40
N THR A 89 -9.74 14.96 19.95
CA THR A 89 -9.31 16.29 19.48
C THR A 89 -7.92 16.26 18.84
N ILE A 90 -7.73 17.11 17.85
CA ILE A 90 -6.45 17.35 17.19
C ILE A 90 -6.23 18.85 17.06
N SER A 91 -5.00 19.31 17.33
CA SER A 91 -4.66 20.72 17.17
C SER A 91 -4.68 21.13 15.70
N TYR A 92 -4.94 22.40 15.41
CA TYR A 92 -4.87 22.93 14.04
C TYR A 92 -3.53 22.60 13.37
N SER A 93 -2.41 22.83 14.06
CA SER A 93 -1.07 22.56 13.53
C SER A 93 -0.89 21.08 13.18
N SER A 94 -1.26 20.17 14.08
CA SER A 94 -1.19 18.72 13.84
C SER A 94 -2.11 18.27 12.69
N CYS A 95 -3.29 18.89 12.57
CA CYS A 95 -4.24 18.59 11.51
C CYS A 95 -3.79 19.08 10.13
N MET A 96 -2.96 20.14 10.07
CA MET A 96 -2.37 20.64 8.83
C MET A 96 -1.07 19.90 8.44
N THR A 97 -0.27 19.46 9.42
CA THR A 97 0.95 18.68 9.15
C THR A 97 0.64 17.24 8.75
N GLN A 98 -0.44 16.65 9.27
CA GLN A 98 -0.80 15.26 8.97
C GLN A 98 -1.06 15.00 7.46
N PRO A 99 -1.91 15.76 6.74
CA PRO A 99 -2.07 15.63 5.29
C PRO A 99 -0.77 15.84 4.51
N PHE A 100 0.07 16.79 4.93
CA PHE A 100 1.35 17.04 4.27
C PHE A 100 2.28 15.82 4.36
N ILE A 101 2.44 15.25 5.55
CA ILE A 101 3.28 14.05 5.73
C ILE A 101 2.69 12.87 4.95
N LEU A 102 1.37 12.69 4.97
CA LEU A 102 0.70 11.61 4.23
C LEU A 102 0.88 11.69 2.72
N HIS A 103 0.68 12.88 2.12
CA HIS A 103 0.86 13.04 0.67
C HIS A 103 2.34 12.98 0.27
N PHE A 104 3.25 13.41 1.15
CA PHE A 104 4.68 13.30 0.90
C PHE A 104 5.13 11.84 0.84
N LEU A 105 4.82 11.06 1.88
CA LEU A 105 5.21 9.65 1.99
C LEU A 105 4.45 8.78 0.98
N GLY A 106 3.13 8.98 0.82
CA GLY A 106 2.34 8.29 -0.19
C GLY A 106 2.80 8.61 -1.63
N GLY A 107 3.24 9.85 -1.88
CA GLY A 107 3.86 10.23 -3.16
C GLY A 107 5.17 9.49 -3.40
N ILE A 108 6.03 9.39 -2.38
CA ILE A 108 7.27 8.61 -2.44
C ILE A 108 6.96 7.14 -2.76
N GLU A 109 6.02 6.51 -2.06
CA GLU A 109 5.61 5.12 -2.30
C GLU A 109 5.19 4.89 -3.76
N ILE A 110 4.33 5.75 -4.29
CA ILE A 110 3.85 5.69 -5.69
C ILE A 110 5.01 5.79 -6.68
N PHE A 111 5.93 6.74 -6.46
CA PHE A 111 7.06 6.93 -7.36
C PHE A 111 8.11 5.81 -7.24
N VAL A 112 8.34 5.29 -6.03
CA VAL A 112 9.23 4.15 -5.79
C VAL A 112 8.68 2.88 -6.43
N LEU A 113 7.38 2.60 -6.32
CA LEU A 113 6.71 1.49 -7.03
C LEU A 113 6.87 1.62 -8.55
N THR A 114 6.85 2.84 -9.07
CA THR A 114 7.11 3.09 -10.50
C THR A 114 8.57 2.79 -10.85
N GLY A 115 9.53 3.20 -10.00
CA GLY A 115 10.94 2.85 -10.15
C GLY A 115 11.18 1.34 -10.13
N MET A 116 10.51 0.60 -9.24
CA MET A 116 10.57 -0.86 -9.16
C MET A 116 9.99 -1.53 -10.42
N ALA A 117 8.89 -1.01 -10.97
CA ALA A 117 8.33 -1.50 -12.23
C ALA A 117 9.28 -1.23 -13.41
N TYR A 118 9.94 -0.07 -13.42
CA TYR A 118 10.94 0.27 -14.43
C TYR A 118 12.19 -0.61 -14.34
N ASP A 119 12.68 -0.92 -13.14
CA ASP A 119 13.76 -1.89 -12.91
C ASP A 119 13.44 -3.25 -13.53
N ARG A 120 12.25 -3.79 -13.25
CA ARG A 120 11.78 -5.06 -13.82
C ARG A 120 11.64 -5.01 -15.33
N TYR A 121 11.12 -3.91 -15.86
CA TYR A 121 11.04 -3.69 -17.30
C TYR A 121 12.44 -3.67 -17.94
N ALA A 122 13.39 -2.94 -17.36
CA ALA A 122 14.75 -2.85 -17.89
C ALA A 122 15.47 -4.20 -17.84
N ALA A 123 15.28 -4.97 -16.76
CA ALA A 123 15.87 -6.30 -16.60
C ALA A 123 15.39 -7.29 -17.68
N VAL A 124 14.09 -7.25 -18.02
CA VAL A 124 13.50 -8.18 -18.99
C VAL A 124 13.66 -7.70 -20.44
N CYS A 125 13.34 -6.43 -20.71
CA CYS A 125 13.25 -5.91 -22.08
C CYS A 125 14.58 -5.37 -22.60
N ARG A 126 15.55 -5.06 -21.72
CA ARG A 126 16.85 -4.47 -22.09
C ARG A 126 18.02 -5.10 -21.32
N PRO A 127 18.17 -6.44 -21.32
CA PRO A 127 19.16 -7.13 -20.49
C PRO A 127 20.61 -6.67 -20.74
N LEU A 128 20.97 -6.40 -22.01
CA LEU A 128 22.32 -5.96 -22.40
C LEU A 128 22.73 -4.59 -21.83
N HIS A 129 21.76 -3.73 -21.52
CA HIS A 129 22.01 -2.37 -21.02
C HIS A 129 21.59 -2.20 -19.55
N TYR A 130 21.12 -3.27 -18.91
CA TYR A 130 20.56 -3.23 -17.56
C TYR A 130 21.56 -2.71 -16.52
N THR A 131 22.79 -3.23 -16.52
CA THR A 131 23.84 -2.88 -15.54
C THR A 131 24.24 -1.40 -15.58
N VAL A 132 24.24 -0.78 -16.77
CA VAL A 132 24.53 0.65 -16.94
C VAL A 132 23.32 1.51 -16.59
N THR A 133 22.12 1.03 -16.93
CA THR A 133 20.86 1.77 -16.75
C THR A 133 20.41 1.79 -15.29
N MET A 134 20.55 0.67 -14.59
CA MET A 134 20.19 0.47 -13.18
C MET A 134 21.43 0.44 -12.28
N SER A 135 22.38 1.34 -12.53
CA SER A 135 23.53 1.50 -11.64
C SER A 135 23.14 2.14 -10.31
N ARG A 136 23.97 2.00 -9.27
CA ARG A 136 23.69 2.57 -7.94
C ARG A 136 23.49 4.08 -7.97
N GLN A 137 24.28 4.79 -8.77
CA GLN A 137 24.15 6.24 -8.94
C GLN A 137 22.79 6.61 -9.55
N ARG A 138 22.32 5.85 -10.55
CA ARG A 138 20.99 6.05 -11.14
C ARG A 138 19.88 5.71 -10.16
N CYS A 139 20.01 4.62 -9.40
CA CYS A 139 19.04 4.28 -8.36
C CYS A 139 18.92 5.38 -7.29
N ASN A 140 20.05 5.94 -6.85
CA ASN A 140 20.06 7.08 -5.93
C ASN A 140 19.39 8.32 -6.55
N ALA A 141 19.65 8.60 -7.83
CA ALA A 141 19.00 9.71 -8.54
C ALA A 141 17.48 9.49 -8.70
N ILE A 142 17.04 8.26 -8.94
CA ILE A 142 15.61 7.90 -8.98
C ILE A 142 14.98 8.15 -7.61
N ILE A 143 15.58 7.66 -6.51
CA ILE A 143 15.07 7.91 -5.15
C ILE A 143 15.00 9.42 -4.85
N LEU A 144 16.04 10.18 -5.21
CA LEU A 144 16.03 11.62 -5.05
C LEU A 144 14.87 12.27 -5.83
N ALA A 145 14.62 11.83 -7.06
CA ALA A 145 13.49 12.28 -7.87
C ALA A 145 12.13 11.88 -7.25
N CYS A 146 12.02 10.69 -6.66
CA CYS A 146 10.83 10.27 -5.91
C CYS A 146 10.57 11.20 -4.72
N CYS A 147 11.62 11.53 -3.96
CA CYS A 147 11.53 12.44 -2.81
C CYS A 147 11.15 13.86 -3.23
N THR A 148 11.80 14.42 -4.25
CA THR A 148 11.48 15.77 -4.73
C THR A 148 10.08 15.84 -5.33
N GLY A 149 9.68 14.84 -6.12
CA GLY A 149 8.33 14.74 -6.66
C GLY A 149 7.26 14.62 -5.57
N GLY A 150 7.48 13.77 -4.56
CA GLY A 150 6.59 13.64 -3.40
C GLY A 150 6.48 14.94 -2.61
N PHE A 151 7.61 15.66 -2.43
CA PHE A 151 7.63 16.95 -1.76
C PHE A 151 6.84 18.00 -2.55
N MET A 152 7.05 18.11 -3.86
CA MET A 152 6.31 19.04 -4.71
C MET A 152 4.81 18.76 -4.67
N HIS A 153 4.41 17.49 -4.81
CA HIS A 153 3.02 17.06 -4.72
C HIS A 153 2.38 17.48 -3.38
N SER A 154 3.06 17.18 -2.28
CA SER A 154 2.58 17.49 -0.94
C SER A 154 2.57 19.00 -0.65
N ALA A 155 3.59 19.74 -1.07
CA ALA A 155 3.65 21.19 -0.93
C ALA A 155 2.51 21.87 -1.67
N SER A 156 2.19 21.43 -2.91
CA SER A 156 1.02 21.93 -3.63
C SER A 156 -0.28 21.67 -2.87
N GLN A 157 -0.48 20.46 -2.33
CA GLN A 157 -1.66 20.13 -1.51
C GLN A 157 -1.74 20.98 -0.23
N PHE A 158 -0.62 21.17 0.44
CA PHE A 158 -0.53 21.97 1.65
C PHE A 158 -0.85 23.44 1.39
N LEU A 159 -0.28 24.03 0.35
CA LEU A 159 -0.58 25.41 -0.06
C LEU A 159 -2.06 25.59 -0.38
N LEU A 160 -2.67 24.63 -1.09
CA LEU A 160 -4.12 24.66 -1.35
C LEU A 160 -4.96 24.60 -0.07
N THR A 161 -4.47 23.94 0.97
CA THR A 161 -5.21 23.71 2.21
C THR A 161 -5.01 24.83 3.25
N ILE A 162 -3.80 25.35 3.41
CA ILE A 162 -3.45 26.34 4.46
C ILE A 162 -4.09 27.70 4.22
N PHE A 163 -4.39 28.06 2.97
CA PHE A 163 -5.03 29.32 2.59
C PHE A 163 -6.57 29.25 2.61
N LEU A 164 -7.16 28.11 2.98
CA LEU A 164 -8.61 27.99 3.09
C LEU A 164 -9.12 28.72 4.35
N PRO A 165 -10.15 29.59 4.22
CA PRO A 165 -10.79 30.17 5.39
C PRO A 165 -11.70 29.13 6.05
N PHE A 166 -11.30 28.62 7.21
CA PHE A 166 -12.10 27.71 8.02
C PHE A 166 -13.04 28.51 8.95
N CYS A 167 -14.35 28.35 8.76
CA CYS A 167 -15.36 28.94 9.66
C CYS A 167 -16.62 28.07 9.81
N GLY A 168 -16.61 26.85 9.28
CA GLY A 168 -17.60 25.82 9.57
C GLY A 168 -17.48 25.24 10.99
N PRO A 169 -18.27 24.21 11.34
CA PRO A 169 -18.10 23.51 12.60
C PRO A 169 -16.70 22.86 12.68
N ASN A 170 -16.10 22.80 13.86
CA ASN A 170 -14.76 22.24 14.07
C ASN A 170 -14.74 20.70 14.00
N GLU A 171 -15.70 20.07 13.32
CA GLU A 171 -15.91 18.63 13.29
C GLU A 171 -15.46 18.02 11.96
N VAL A 172 -14.54 17.07 12.04
CA VAL A 172 -14.01 16.32 10.91
C VAL A 172 -14.67 14.94 10.91
N ASP A 173 -15.52 14.66 9.93
CA ASP A 173 -16.24 13.37 9.79
C ASP A 173 -15.36 12.24 9.20
N ARG A 174 -14.12 12.13 9.69
CA ARG A 174 -13.18 11.03 9.45
C ARG A 174 -12.37 10.77 10.72
N TYR A 175 -11.53 9.74 10.73
CA TYR A 175 -10.67 9.38 11.86
C TYR A 175 -9.27 10.04 11.83
N PHE A 176 -9.00 10.86 10.82
CA PHE A 176 -7.77 11.63 10.65
C PHE A 176 -8.04 12.85 9.76
N CYS A 177 -7.15 13.83 9.79
CA CYS A 177 -7.21 15.01 8.94
C CYS A 177 -6.73 14.68 7.52
N ASN A 178 -7.56 14.98 6.53
CA ASN A 178 -7.23 14.89 5.11
C ASN A 178 -7.85 16.07 4.36
N VAL A 179 -7.37 16.33 3.14
CA VAL A 179 -7.74 17.49 2.32
C VAL A 179 -9.25 17.51 2.03
N TYR A 180 -9.87 16.38 1.65
CA TYR A 180 -11.31 16.35 1.33
C TYR A 180 -12.23 16.68 2.52
N PRO A 181 -12.07 16.08 3.72
CA PRO A 181 -12.80 16.52 4.91
C PRO A 181 -12.55 18.00 5.22
N LEU A 182 -11.31 18.48 5.15
CA LEU A 182 -10.98 19.88 5.46
C LEU A 182 -11.66 20.86 4.51
N LEU A 183 -11.76 20.52 3.22
CA LEU A 183 -12.50 21.34 2.25
C LEU A 183 -13.95 21.58 2.68
N LYS A 184 -14.65 20.59 3.25
CA LYS A 184 -16.03 20.77 3.73
C LYS A 184 -16.19 21.76 4.89
N LEU A 185 -15.11 22.06 5.62
CA LEU A 185 -15.13 23.01 6.74
C LEU A 185 -14.81 24.46 6.31
N ALA A 186 -14.41 24.67 5.06
CA ALA A 186 -14.10 26.00 4.53
C ALA A 186 -15.36 26.80 4.18
N CYS A 187 -15.32 28.12 4.35
CA CYS A 187 -16.45 29.01 4.00
C CYS A 187 -16.33 29.67 2.62
N SER A 188 -15.26 29.36 1.88
CA SER A 188 -15.09 29.82 0.51
C SER A 188 -15.71 28.84 -0.48
N ASN A 189 -15.83 29.26 -1.75
CA ASN A 189 -16.20 28.33 -2.80
C ASN A 189 -15.08 27.29 -3.02
N ILE A 190 -15.33 26.06 -2.57
CA ILE A 190 -14.39 24.94 -2.62
C ILE A 190 -14.26 24.29 -3.99
N TYR A 191 -15.04 24.71 -5.00
CA TYR A 191 -15.07 24.07 -6.31
C TYR A 191 -13.71 24.10 -7.01
N ILE A 192 -13.05 25.27 -7.05
CA ILE A 192 -11.75 25.43 -7.70
C ILE A 192 -10.68 24.63 -6.95
N VAL A 193 -10.65 24.73 -5.63
CA VAL A 193 -9.67 24.01 -4.81
C VAL A 193 -9.88 22.50 -4.91
N GLY A 194 -11.13 22.04 -4.85
CA GLY A 194 -11.48 20.63 -5.06
C GLY A 194 -11.05 20.12 -6.44
N LEU A 195 -11.24 20.92 -7.51
CA LEU A 195 -10.78 20.58 -8.85
C LEU A 195 -9.24 20.50 -8.92
N LEU A 196 -8.53 21.43 -8.27
CA LEU A 196 -7.06 21.42 -8.18
C LEU A 196 -6.56 20.20 -7.40
N VAL A 197 -7.26 19.78 -6.35
CA VAL A 197 -6.93 18.57 -5.58
C VAL A 197 -7.11 17.31 -6.43
N VAL A 198 -8.21 17.20 -7.17
CA VAL A 198 -8.45 16.09 -8.12
C VAL A 198 -7.41 16.12 -9.26
N ALA A 199 -7.10 17.29 -9.80
CA ALA A 199 -6.11 17.45 -10.86
C ALA A 199 -4.68 17.15 -10.39
N ASN A 200 -4.36 17.36 -9.12
CA ASN A 200 -3.05 17.05 -8.57
C ASN A 200 -2.97 15.57 -8.15
N SER A 201 -3.79 15.14 -7.19
CA SER A 201 -3.74 13.77 -6.65
C SER A 201 -4.35 12.73 -7.57
N GLY A 202 -5.51 13.03 -8.17
CA GLY A 202 -6.20 12.12 -9.08
C GLY A 202 -5.44 11.89 -10.38
N LEU A 203 -4.87 12.94 -10.98
CA LEU A 203 -4.08 12.81 -12.20
C LEU A 203 -2.77 12.07 -11.95
N ILE A 204 -2.05 12.38 -10.86
CA ILE A 204 -0.82 11.64 -10.50
C ILE A 204 -1.13 10.16 -10.30
N ALA A 205 -2.17 9.83 -9.55
CA ALA A 205 -2.58 8.44 -9.35
C ALA A 205 -2.92 7.75 -10.68
N LEU A 206 -3.69 8.42 -11.56
CA LEU A 206 -4.10 7.87 -12.86
C LEU A 206 -2.92 7.65 -13.80
N VAL A 207 -2.07 8.67 -13.96
CA VAL A 207 -0.87 8.61 -14.82
C VAL A 207 0.04 7.49 -14.35
N THR A 208 0.32 7.41 -13.05
CA THR A 208 1.17 6.34 -12.53
C THR A 208 0.54 4.96 -12.72
N PHE A 209 -0.77 4.82 -12.49
CA PHE A 209 -1.46 3.55 -12.74
C PHE A 209 -1.36 3.10 -14.20
N VAL A 210 -1.56 4.03 -15.16
CA VAL A 210 -1.42 3.74 -16.59
C VAL A 210 0.01 3.35 -16.95
N VAL A 211 1.01 4.09 -16.44
CA VAL A 211 2.43 3.76 -16.65
C VAL A 211 2.73 2.35 -16.17
N LEU A 212 2.27 1.98 -14.96
CA LEU A 212 2.45 0.64 -14.41
C LEU A 212 1.81 -0.44 -15.29
N LEU A 213 0.55 -0.24 -15.71
CA LEU A 213 -0.12 -1.18 -16.61
C LEU A 213 0.62 -1.36 -17.93
N MET A 214 1.09 -0.26 -18.53
CA MET A 214 1.87 -0.31 -19.77
C MET A 214 3.20 -1.03 -19.58
N SER A 215 3.94 -0.75 -18.51
CA SER A 215 5.18 -1.47 -18.18
C SER A 215 4.95 -2.97 -18.07
N TYR A 216 3.90 -3.40 -17.36
CA TYR A 216 3.57 -4.81 -17.22
C TYR A 216 3.07 -5.44 -18.53
N PHE A 217 2.29 -4.71 -19.34
CA PHE A 217 1.91 -5.17 -20.66
C PHE A 217 3.12 -5.48 -21.54
N PHE A 218 4.11 -4.57 -21.59
CA PHE A 218 5.34 -4.81 -22.35
C PHE A 218 6.18 -5.96 -21.78
N ILE A 219 6.29 -6.08 -20.45
CA ILE A 219 6.97 -7.21 -19.81
C ILE A 219 6.30 -8.53 -20.20
N LEU A 220 4.97 -8.61 -20.11
CA LEU A 220 4.20 -9.81 -20.45
C LEU A 220 4.30 -10.15 -21.94
N HIS A 221 4.31 -9.13 -22.80
CA HIS A 221 4.46 -9.29 -24.24
C HIS A 221 5.86 -9.81 -24.60
N SER A 222 6.92 -9.20 -24.06
CA SER A 222 8.31 -9.60 -24.27
C SER A 222 8.57 -11.05 -23.81
N ASN A 223 8.00 -11.43 -22.67
CA ASN A 223 8.10 -12.79 -22.12
C ASN A 223 7.45 -13.90 -22.99
N ARG A 224 6.66 -13.55 -24.02
CA ARG A 224 6.13 -14.56 -24.96
C ARG A 224 7.22 -15.18 -25.84
N ALA A 225 8.35 -14.49 -26.02
CA ALA A 225 9.47 -14.96 -26.83
C ALA A 225 10.46 -15.88 -26.07
N TYR A 226 10.29 -16.05 -24.75
CA TYR A 226 11.20 -16.80 -23.87
C TYR A 226 10.68 -18.21 -23.53
N SER A 227 11.57 -19.08 -23.04
CA SER A 227 11.24 -20.47 -22.65
C SER A 227 10.15 -20.54 -21.56
N MET A 228 9.41 -21.66 -21.47
CA MET A 228 8.33 -21.82 -20.50
C MET A 228 8.78 -21.61 -19.04
N GLU A 229 10.01 -22.00 -18.71
CA GLU A 229 10.58 -21.86 -17.36
C GLU A 229 10.93 -20.40 -17.02
N SER A 230 11.60 -19.69 -17.92
CA SER A 230 11.92 -18.27 -17.75
C SER A 230 10.66 -17.40 -17.71
N ARG A 231 9.65 -17.74 -18.53
CA ARG A 231 8.32 -17.11 -18.50
C ARG A 231 7.60 -17.32 -17.17
N SER A 232 7.64 -18.53 -16.60
CA SER A 232 7.01 -18.83 -15.31
C SER A 232 7.64 -18.02 -14.17
N LYS A 233 8.98 -17.94 -14.13
CA LYS A 233 9.73 -17.16 -13.13
C LYS A 233 9.44 -15.66 -13.23
N ALA A 234 9.40 -15.11 -14.45
CA ALA A 234 9.06 -13.71 -14.69
C ALA A 234 7.60 -13.38 -14.31
N LEU A 235 6.65 -14.28 -14.61
CA LEU A 235 5.23 -14.11 -14.26
C LEU A 235 5.00 -14.15 -12.75
N SER A 236 5.62 -15.11 -12.05
CA SER A 236 5.51 -15.24 -10.59
C SER A 236 6.02 -14.00 -9.86
N THR A 237 7.18 -13.48 -10.29
CA THR A 237 7.77 -12.26 -9.72
C THR A 237 6.96 -11.00 -10.08
N CYS A 238 6.45 -10.87 -11.31
CA CYS A 238 5.61 -9.74 -11.73
C CYS A 238 4.25 -9.72 -11.03
N SER A 239 3.65 -10.89 -10.81
CA SER A 239 2.34 -11.02 -10.17
C SER A 239 2.29 -10.38 -8.78
N SER A 240 3.35 -10.52 -7.96
CA SER A 240 3.38 -9.91 -6.62
C SER A 240 3.27 -8.39 -6.65
N HIS A 241 4.03 -7.73 -7.53
CA HIS A 241 3.99 -6.28 -7.65
C HIS A 241 2.71 -5.77 -8.32
N ILE A 242 2.14 -6.53 -9.26
CA ILE A 242 0.81 -6.21 -9.81
C ILE A 242 -0.23 -6.25 -8.68
N THR A 243 -0.19 -7.25 -7.79
CA THR A 243 -1.10 -7.33 -6.64
C THR A 243 -0.94 -6.14 -5.71
N VAL A 244 0.30 -5.75 -5.34
CA VAL A 244 0.56 -4.55 -4.52
C VAL A 244 0.01 -3.30 -5.20
N VAL A 245 0.28 -3.13 -6.49
CA VAL A 245 -0.19 -1.98 -7.26
C VAL A 245 -1.71 -1.90 -7.29
N VAL A 246 -2.40 -3.01 -7.56
CA VAL A 246 -3.87 -3.00 -7.59
C VAL A 246 -4.45 -2.71 -6.21
N LEU A 247 -3.90 -3.32 -5.15
CA LEU A 247 -4.35 -3.09 -3.77
C LEU A 247 -4.15 -1.64 -3.31
N PHE A 248 -3.08 -0.99 -3.74
CA PHE A 248 -2.76 0.38 -3.36
C PHE A 248 -3.49 1.42 -4.22
N PHE A 249 -3.47 1.26 -5.55
CA PHE A 249 -4.01 2.25 -6.48
C PHE A 249 -5.53 2.20 -6.61
N ALA A 250 -6.18 1.03 -6.51
CA ALA A 250 -7.63 0.96 -6.70
C ALA A 250 -8.42 1.77 -5.64
N PRO A 251 -8.12 1.68 -4.33
CA PRO A 251 -8.75 2.53 -3.32
C PRO A 251 -8.40 4.02 -3.49
N ALA A 252 -7.14 4.33 -3.83
CA ALA A 252 -6.69 5.70 -4.01
C ALA A 252 -7.39 6.38 -5.21
N LEU A 253 -7.44 5.72 -6.36
CA LEU A 253 -8.14 6.20 -7.55
C LEU A 253 -9.63 6.42 -7.26
N PHE A 254 -10.26 5.51 -6.51
CA PHE A 254 -11.68 5.64 -6.16
C PHE A 254 -11.96 6.88 -5.31
N ILE A 255 -11.03 7.30 -4.44
CA ILE A 255 -11.20 8.50 -3.61
C ILE A 255 -10.82 9.77 -4.37
N TYR A 256 -9.67 9.77 -5.06
CA TYR A 256 -9.07 11.00 -5.59
C TYR A 256 -9.55 11.38 -7.00
N ILE A 257 -10.19 10.46 -7.75
CA ILE A 257 -10.81 10.80 -9.05
C ILE A 257 -12.21 11.41 -8.86
N ARG A 258 -12.89 11.13 -7.74
CA ARG A 258 -14.23 11.67 -7.51
C ARG A 258 -14.15 13.15 -7.10
N PRO A 259 -15.14 13.96 -7.51
CA PRO A 259 -15.26 15.35 -7.03
C PRO A 259 -15.30 15.36 -5.50
N ALA A 260 -14.96 16.50 -4.88
CA ALA A 260 -14.86 16.72 -3.42
C ALA A 260 -16.19 16.55 -2.67
N THR A 261 -16.72 15.33 -2.71
CA THR A 261 -17.96 14.85 -2.13
C THR A 261 -17.57 13.72 -1.20
N THR A 262 -18.03 13.76 0.04
CA THR A 262 -17.74 12.68 0.99
C THR A 262 -18.90 11.72 1.04
N PHE A 263 -18.60 10.43 0.97
CA PHE A 263 -19.57 9.35 1.07
C PHE A 263 -19.39 8.58 2.39
N PRO A 264 -20.44 7.91 2.91
CA PRO A 264 -20.34 7.09 4.12
C PRO A 264 -19.25 6.01 4.00
N GLU A 265 -19.03 5.47 2.80
CA GLU A 265 -18.05 4.43 2.52
C GLU A 265 -16.60 4.93 2.52
N ASP A 266 -16.36 6.23 2.45
CA ASP A 266 -15.01 6.80 2.36
C ASP A 266 -14.15 6.46 3.58
N LYS A 267 -14.76 6.26 4.76
CA LYS A 267 -14.07 5.82 5.96
C LYS A 267 -13.45 4.44 5.76
N MET A 268 -14.18 3.53 5.10
CA MET A 268 -13.69 2.19 4.78
C MET A 268 -12.56 2.25 3.76
N PHE A 269 -12.71 3.01 2.68
CA PHE A 269 -11.64 3.17 1.69
C PHE A 269 -10.39 3.80 2.29
N ALA A 270 -10.56 4.74 3.23
CA ALA A 270 -9.46 5.28 3.99
C ALA A 270 -8.70 4.21 4.78
N LEU A 271 -9.42 3.35 5.50
CA LEU A 271 -8.79 2.22 6.21
C LEU A 271 -8.01 1.31 5.25
N PHE A 272 -8.53 1.10 4.03
CA PHE A 272 -7.87 0.28 3.03
C PHE A 272 -6.50 0.82 2.64
N TYR A 273 -6.38 2.08 2.23
CA TYR A 273 -5.09 2.62 1.80
C TYR A 273 -4.18 3.03 2.97
N THR A 274 -4.72 3.36 4.15
CA THR A 274 -3.88 3.78 5.29
C THR A 274 -3.36 2.66 6.17
N ILE A 275 -4.05 1.51 6.23
CA ILE A 275 -3.73 0.43 7.17
C ILE A 275 -3.65 -0.91 6.45
N ILE A 276 -4.69 -1.27 5.71
CA ILE A 276 -4.79 -2.63 5.14
C ILE A 276 -3.74 -2.86 4.04
N ALA A 277 -3.60 -1.93 3.09
CA ALA A 277 -2.61 -2.06 2.03
C ALA A 277 -1.16 -2.09 2.57
N PRO A 278 -0.72 -1.14 3.44
CA PRO A 278 0.60 -1.21 4.07
C PRO A 278 0.84 -2.49 4.90
N MET A 279 -0.20 -3.08 5.50
CA MET A 279 -0.08 -4.37 6.20
C MET A 279 0.21 -5.53 5.24
N PHE A 280 -0.40 -5.53 4.07
CA PHE A 280 -0.16 -6.58 3.07
C PHE A 280 1.15 -6.40 2.30
N ASN A 281 1.67 -5.17 2.19
CA ASN A 281 2.92 -4.87 1.49
C ASN A 281 4.08 -5.81 1.93
N PRO A 282 4.44 -5.90 3.23
CA PRO A 282 5.51 -6.78 3.67
C PRO A 282 5.24 -8.26 3.41
N LEU A 283 4.00 -8.72 3.63
CA LEU A 283 3.62 -10.11 3.41
C LEU A 283 3.79 -10.50 1.95
N ILE A 284 3.39 -9.63 1.02
CA ILE A 284 3.52 -9.89 -0.41
C ILE A 284 5.00 -9.97 -0.82
N PHE A 285 5.86 -9.06 -0.32
CA PHE A 285 7.28 -9.08 -0.63
C PHE A 285 8.03 -10.25 0.02
N MET A 286 7.73 -10.61 1.27
CA MET A 286 8.37 -11.74 1.96
C MET A 286 7.88 -13.10 1.44
N LEU A 287 6.58 -13.29 1.23
CA LEU A 287 6.00 -14.60 0.91
C LEU A 287 6.11 -14.98 -0.56
N ARG A 288 6.34 -14.03 -1.48
CA ARG A 288 6.45 -14.33 -2.92
C ARG A 288 7.86 -14.27 -3.47
N ASN A 289 8.82 -13.66 -2.78
CA ASN A 289 10.18 -13.53 -3.26
C ASN A 289 11.08 -14.60 -2.61
N VAL A 290 11.65 -15.49 -3.44
CA VAL A 290 12.44 -16.64 -2.97
C VAL A 290 13.72 -16.18 -2.28
N GLU A 291 14.38 -15.18 -2.85
CA GLU A 291 15.63 -14.62 -2.32
C GLU A 291 15.41 -13.94 -0.96
N MET A 292 14.26 -13.28 -0.77
CA MET A 292 13.86 -12.72 0.53
C MET A 292 13.59 -13.80 1.57
N LYS A 293 12.90 -14.89 1.20
CA LYS A 293 12.70 -16.03 2.09
C LYS A 293 14.03 -16.65 2.54
N ASP A 294 14.95 -16.81 1.61
CA ASP A 294 16.27 -17.37 1.90
C ASP A 294 17.10 -16.45 2.80
N ALA A 295 17.04 -15.13 2.57
CA ALA A 295 17.65 -14.13 3.44
C ALA A 295 17.10 -14.19 4.88
N LEU A 296 15.78 -14.22 5.02
CA LEU A 296 15.11 -14.33 6.33
C LEU A 296 15.47 -15.63 7.03
N ARG A 297 15.51 -16.76 6.29
CA ARG A 297 15.93 -18.06 6.83
C ARG A 297 17.36 -18.01 7.36
N LYS A 298 18.29 -17.42 6.61
CA LYS A 298 19.70 -17.30 7.03
C LYS A 298 19.85 -16.46 8.30
N ILE A 299 19.15 -15.33 8.39
CA ILE A 299 19.18 -14.48 9.58
C ILE A 299 18.60 -15.20 10.78
N TRP A 300 17.47 -15.89 10.60
CA TRP A 300 16.86 -16.66 11.68
C TRP A 300 17.78 -17.78 12.18
N CYS A 301 18.43 -18.51 11.27
CA CYS A 301 19.38 -19.57 11.62
C CYS A 301 20.65 -19.03 12.32
N HIS A 302 21.13 -17.84 11.97
CA HIS A 302 22.33 -17.26 12.58
C HIS A 302 22.08 -16.51 13.89
N HIS A 303 20.92 -15.86 14.05
CA HIS A 303 20.63 -15.03 15.24
C HIS A 303 19.84 -15.76 16.34
N MET A 304 19.01 -16.75 16.00
CA MET A 304 18.11 -17.41 16.97
C MET A 304 18.59 -18.81 17.43
N LEU A 305 19.76 -19.26 16.97
CA LEU A 305 20.37 -20.53 17.39
C LEU A 305 21.75 -20.36 18.08
N PRO A 306 21.90 -19.55 19.15
CA PRO A 306 22.93 -19.82 20.15
C PRO A 306 22.46 -20.76 21.27
N GLU A 307 21.15 -20.78 21.61
CA GLU A 307 20.66 -21.69 22.65
C GLU A 307 19.33 -22.34 22.27
N GLY A 308 19.32 -23.67 22.39
CA GLY A 308 18.25 -24.52 21.91
C GLY A 308 16.95 -24.37 22.70
N LYS A 309 15.88 -24.68 21.95
CA LYS A 309 14.52 -25.02 22.39
C LYS A 309 13.62 -23.83 22.76
N LEU A 310 12.61 -23.66 21.89
CA LEU A 310 11.18 -23.52 22.17
C LEU A 310 10.56 -22.28 21.51
N PHE A 311 10.11 -22.41 20.26
CA PHE A 311 8.93 -21.75 19.64
C PHE A 311 8.85 -22.12 18.14
N ILE A 312 8.69 -23.41 17.80
CA ILE A 312 8.70 -23.91 16.40
C ILE A 312 7.45 -24.72 15.98
N PRO A 313 6.20 -24.29 16.25
CA PRO A 313 5.09 -24.79 15.43
C PRO A 313 4.62 -23.78 14.38
N TRP A 314 4.29 -22.54 14.79
CA TRP A 314 3.52 -21.62 13.94
C TRP A 314 4.26 -21.18 12.67
N PHE A 315 5.55 -20.84 12.77
CA PHE A 315 6.33 -20.32 11.64
C PHE A 315 6.75 -21.39 10.63
N ARG A 316 6.85 -22.66 11.06
CA ARG A 316 7.12 -23.81 10.18
C ARG A 316 5.90 -24.10 9.31
N GLU A 317 4.70 -24.00 9.87
CA GLU A 317 3.44 -24.14 9.15
C GLU A 317 3.21 -23.01 8.13
N THR A 318 3.55 -21.76 8.46
CA THR A 318 3.44 -20.64 7.50
C THR A 318 4.40 -20.80 6.30
N MET A 319 5.56 -21.43 6.50
CA MET A 319 6.52 -21.73 5.41
C MET A 319 6.20 -23.02 4.62
N THR A 320 5.25 -23.83 5.07
CA THR A 320 4.87 -25.12 4.45
C THR A 320 3.42 -25.18 3.98
N VAL A 321 2.73 -24.03 3.86
CA VAL A 321 1.35 -23.98 3.36
C VAL A 321 1.27 -24.57 1.95
N LYS A 322 0.81 -25.83 1.90
CA LYS A 322 0.12 -26.41 0.75
C LYS A 322 -1.32 -25.93 0.87
N GLU A 323 -1.71 -24.95 0.06
CA GLU A 323 -3.04 -24.33 0.12
C GLU A 323 -4.13 -25.38 -0.10
N THR A 324 -4.95 -25.63 0.93
CA THR A 324 -6.21 -26.38 0.82
C THR A 324 -7.38 -25.42 0.56
N PRO A 325 -8.34 -25.76 -0.32
CA PRO A 325 -9.44 -24.87 -0.68
C PRO A 325 -10.58 -24.99 0.33
N SER A 326 -10.85 -23.95 1.12
CA SER A 326 -12.08 -23.83 1.91
C SER A 326 -13.01 -22.80 1.28
N HIS A 327 -13.65 -23.20 0.18
CA HIS A 327 -14.55 -22.35 -0.63
C HIS A 327 -15.94 -22.10 -0.02
N HIS A 328 -16.32 -22.78 1.07
CA HIS A 328 -17.72 -22.80 1.51
C HIS A 328 -18.13 -21.81 2.61
N LEU A 329 -17.19 -21.20 3.35
CA LEU A 329 -17.53 -20.31 4.48
C LEU A 329 -17.58 -18.81 4.11
N LEU A 330 -16.88 -18.41 3.03
CA LEU A 330 -16.81 -17.01 2.57
C LEU A 330 -17.99 -16.64 1.65
N ASP A 331 -18.50 -17.61 0.88
CA ASP A 331 -19.67 -17.42 0.01
C ASP A 331 -20.96 -17.15 0.80
N SER A 332 -21.03 -17.62 2.05
CA SER A 332 -22.11 -17.29 2.98
C SER A 332 -22.01 -15.85 3.53
N LEU A 333 -20.82 -15.28 3.66
CA LEU A 333 -20.62 -13.91 4.17
C LEU A 333 -20.73 -12.84 3.07
N LEU A 334 -20.49 -13.20 1.81
CA LEU A 334 -20.56 -12.27 0.66
C LEU A 334 -21.97 -12.11 0.06
N ARG A 335 -22.95 -12.90 0.50
CA ARG A 335 -24.32 -12.86 -0.05
C ARG A 335 -25.23 -11.77 0.53
N GLU A 336 -24.77 -11.01 1.54
CA GLU A 336 -25.67 -10.13 2.31
C GLU A 336 -25.49 -8.62 2.08
N LYS A 337 -24.68 -8.16 1.11
CA LYS A 337 -24.64 -6.73 0.72
C LYS A 337 -24.69 -6.51 -0.79
N SER A 338 -25.89 -6.55 -1.36
CA SER A 338 -26.17 -6.12 -2.72
C SER A 338 -26.10 -4.59 -2.84
N GLY A 339 -24.93 -4.08 -3.23
CA GLY A 339 -24.71 -2.69 -3.62
C GLY A 339 -23.61 -2.58 -4.68
N GLN A 340 -23.57 -1.47 -5.42
CA GLN A 340 -22.59 -1.20 -6.48
C GLN A 340 -21.13 -1.32 -5.99
N THR A 341 -20.90 -1.04 -4.70
CA THR A 341 -19.64 -1.23 -3.95
C THR A 341 -19.27 -2.72 -3.79
N GLY A 342 -20.25 -3.59 -3.55
CA GLY A 342 -20.04 -5.04 -3.48
C GLY A 342 -19.66 -5.64 -4.83
N ARG A 343 -20.12 -5.06 -5.95
CA ARG A 343 -19.70 -5.48 -7.29
C ARG A 343 -18.26 -5.08 -7.60
N ILE A 344 -17.79 -3.90 -7.19
CA ILE A 344 -16.39 -3.50 -7.38
C ILE A 344 -15.45 -4.31 -6.47
N PHE A 345 -15.85 -4.54 -5.22
CA PHE A 345 -15.10 -5.39 -4.29
C PHE A 345 -15.06 -6.84 -4.77
N SER A 346 -16.20 -7.35 -5.25
CA SER A 346 -16.29 -8.65 -5.91
C SER A 346 -15.49 -8.67 -7.20
N LEU A 347 -15.39 -7.59 -7.98
CA LEU A 347 -14.59 -7.56 -9.22
C LEU A 347 -13.09 -7.54 -8.91
N CYS A 348 -12.64 -6.76 -7.93
CA CYS A 348 -11.24 -6.73 -7.49
C CYS A 348 -10.84 -8.04 -6.82
N PHE A 349 -11.72 -8.62 -6.00
CA PHE A 349 -11.53 -9.94 -5.42
C PHE A 349 -11.55 -11.00 -6.51
N TRP A 350 -12.58 -11.05 -7.38
CA TRP A 350 -12.64 -12.00 -8.50
C TRP A 350 -11.48 -11.86 -9.47
N VAL A 351 -11.01 -10.67 -9.82
CA VAL A 351 -9.82 -10.51 -10.67
C VAL A 351 -8.58 -11.05 -9.94
N SER A 352 -8.44 -10.79 -8.64
CA SER A 352 -7.36 -11.35 -7.83
C SER A 352 -7.43 -12.87 -7.71
N THR A 353 -8.63 -13.43 -7.53
CA THR A 353 -8.90 -14.87 -7.39
C THR A 353 -8.88 -15.59 -8.73
N LEU A 354 -9.29 -14.97 -9.83
CA LEU A 354 -9.23 -15.51 -11.20
C LEU A 354 -7.78 -15.55 -11.68
N VAL A 355 -6.98 -14.53 -11.35
CA VAL A 355 -5.52 -14.55 -11.55
C VAL A 355 -4.87 -15.61 -10.67
N LEU A 356 -5.33 -15.81 -9.42
CA LEU A 356 -4.86 -16.91 -8.57
C LEU A 356 -5.24 -18.29 -9.15
N HIS A 357 -6.49 -18.45 -9.60
CA HIS A 357 -7.04 -19.70 -10.12
C HIS A 357 -6.41 -20.11 -11.46
N GLN A 358 -6.18 -19.16 -12.38
CA GLN A 358 -5.44 -19.42 -13.61
C GLN A 358 -3.97 -19.82 -13.39
N GLN A 359 -3.39 -19.50 -12.23
CA GLN A 359 -2.04 -19.92 -11.84
C GLN A 359 -2.05 -21.30 -11.17
N ILE A 360 -3.10 -21.61 -10.39
CA ILE A 360 -3.30 -22.93 -9.76
C ILE A 360 -3.56 -24.03 -10.81
N GLU A 361 -4.33 -23.76 -11.85
CA GLU A 361 -4.56 -24.73 -12.96
C GLU A 361 -3.27 -25.05 -13.74
N ARG A 362 -2.33 -24.10 -13.86
CA ARG A 362 -1.03 -24.35 -14.54
C ARG A 362 -0.04 -25.14 -13.68
N CYS A 363 -0.06 -24.98 -12.36
CA CYS A 363 0.73 -25.81 -11.46
C CYS A 363 0.26 -27.27 -11.44
N SER A 364 -1.05 -27.51 -11.58
CA SER A 364 -1.61 -28.87 -11.58
C SER A 364 -1.33 -29.65 -12.87
N TYR A 365 -1.22 -28.96 -14.01
CA TYR A 365 -0.89 -29.58 -15.30
C TYR A 365 0.58 -30.01 -15.42
N SER A 366 1.48 -29.39 -14.64
CA SER A 366 2.91 -29.71 -14.66
C SER A 366 3.29 -30.91 -13.78
N TYR A 367 2.36 -31.42 -12.96
CA TYR A 367 2.57 -32.58 -12.08
C TYR A 367 1.96 -33.89 -12.63
N SER A 368 1.30 -33.86 -13.79
CA SER A 368 0.50 -34.97 -14.31
C SER A 368 1.02 -35.59 -15.62
N ARG A 369 2.23 -35.26 -16.09
CA ARG A 369 2.85 -36.00 -17.21
C ARG A 369 3.69 -37.16 -16.67
N PRO A 370 3.39 -38.43 -17.03
CA PRO A 370 4.27 -39.55 -16.75
C PRO A 370 5.59 -39.34 -17.50
N SER A 371 6.68 -39.66 -16.82
CA SER A 371 8.02 -39.72 -17.36
C SER A 371 8.12 -40.89 -18.35
N ASP A 372 7.79 -40.67 -19.63
CA ASP A 372 8.18 -41.61 -20.67
C ASP A 372 9.62 -41.31 -21.11
N SER A 373 10.51 -42.18 -20.62
CA SER A 373 11.88 -42.35 -21.07
C SER A 373 11.91 -42.90 -22.50
N HIS A 374 12.60 -42.21 -23.40
CA HIS A 374 13.56 -42.81 -24.33
C HIS A 374 14.47 -41.74 -24.94
#